data_AF-A0A0C2XH62-F1
#
_entry.id   AF-A0A0C2XH62-F1
#
_cell.length_a   1.000
_cell.length_b   1.000
_cell.length_c   1.000
_cell.angle_alpha   90.00
_cell.angle_beta   90.00
_cell.angle_gamma   90.00
#
_symmetry.space_group_name_H-M   'P 1'
#
loop_
_entity.id
_entity.type
_entity.pdbx_description
1 polymer ?
#
loop_
_entity_poly.entity_id
_entity_poly.type
_entity_poly.pdbx_seq_one_letter_code
_entity_poly.pdbx_strand_id
1 'polypeptide(L)'
;PSEPFSGSPPAPVSAEALVDLAHRLGPTIVSSAQHIHEKSKRLVIGDGSSVSFLFMVLSPINGASTSSLGHLVYAQTGNAVQKRLGDIMPGDIIALYEARFKGHKGGLGLNAYSLSCGTKEEPMLGVISEFEVKKNKIKAFSVNQHPNTYPTIDTPSYKLDDLKGGTLKVSNICSIVR
;
A
#
# COMPACT_ATOMS: atom_id res chain seq x y z
N PRO A 1 11.48 7.81 -9.27
CA PRO A 1 12.08 7.35 -7.99
C PRO A 1 12.50 5.88 -8.11
N SER A 2 13.65 5.53 -7.53
CA SER A 2 14.04 4.13 -7.35
C SER A 2 13.02 3.44 -6.43
N GLU A 3 12.64 2.20 -6.75
CA GLU A 3 11.79 1.41 -5.87
C GLU A 3 12.54 1.17 -4.55
N PRO A 4 11.85 1.16 -3.38
CA PRO A 4 12.47 0.93 -2.07
C PRO A 4 13.06 -0.48 -1.93
N PHE A 5 12.82 -1.34 -2.92
CA PHE A 5 13.37 -2.68 -3.03
C PHE A 5 14.24 -2.76 -4.28
N SER A 6 15.47 -3.25 -4.12
CA SER A 6 16.46 -3.38 -5.19
C SER A 6 16.35 -4.68 -5.99
N GLY A 7 15.39 -5.54 -5.68
CA GLY A 7 15.15 -6.78 -6.40
C GLY A 7 14.73 -6.53 -7.85
N SER A 8 15.17 -7.40 -8.76
CA SER A 8 14.71 -7.39 -10.15
C SER A 8 13.17 -7.50 -10.20
N PRO A 9 12.49 -6.75 -11.08
CA PRO A 9 11.07 -6.92 -11.29
C PRO A 9 10.75 -8.39 -11.60
N PRO A 10 9.69 -8.96 -11.01
CA PRO A 10 9.31 -10.33 -11.32
C PRO A 10 8.93 -10.47 -12.80
N ALA A 11 9.10 -11.68 -13.35
CA ALA A 11 8.74 -11.98 -14.73
C ALA A 11 7.28 -11.60 -15.01
N PRO A 12 6.94 -11.03 -16.19
CA PRO A 12 5.57 -10.67 -16.51
C PRO A 12 4.61 -11.85 -16.36
N VAL A 13 3.41 -11.59 -15.82
CA VAL A 13 2.33 -12.56 -15.63
C VAL A 13 1.03 -12.01 -16.21
N SER A 14 0.08 -12.88 -16.51
CA SER A 14 -1.25 -12.45 -17.00
C SER A 14 -2.09 -11.83 -15.88
N ALA A 15 -3.15 -11.11 -16.25
CA ALA A 15 -4.08 -10.52 -15.29
C ALA A 15 -4.80 -11.61 -14.46
N GLU A 16 -5.17 -12.72 -15.08
CA GLU A 16 -5.79 -13.87 -14.43
C GLU A 16 -4.85 -14.47 -13.38
N ALA A 17 -3.57 -14.62 -13.71
CA ALA A 17 -2.57 -15.10 -12.77
C ALA A 17 -2.41 -14.14 -11.56
N LEU A 18 -2.45 -12.82 -11.77
CA LEU A 18 -2.43 -11.84 -10.68
C LEU A 18 -3.64 -11.99 -9.75
N VAL A 19 -4.83 -12.22 -10.31
CA VAL A 19 -6.06 -12.44 -9.53
C VAL A 19 -5.96 -13.72 -8.70
N ASP A 20 -5.49 -14.82 -9.29
CA ASP A 20 -5.30 -16.09 -8.58
C ASP A 20 -4.28 -15.98 -7.43
N LEU A 21 -3.20 -15.21 -7.66
CA LEU A 21 -2.21 -14.89 -6.62
C LEU A 21 -2.84 -14.09 -5.49
N ALA A 22 -3.58 -13.03 -5.81
CA ALA A 22 -4.26 -12.18 -4.82
C ALA A 22 -5.26 -12.99 -3.98
N HIS A 23 -6.07 -13.85 -4.60
CA HIS A 23 -7.00 -14.72 -3.88
C HIS A 23 -6.30 -15.70 -2.93
N ARG A 24 -5.13 -16.23 -3.33
CA ARG A 24 -4.40 -17.21 -2.52
C ARG A 24 -3.66 -16.59 -1.34
N LEU A 25 -2.95 -15.48 -1.56
CA LEU A 25 -2.06 -14.89 -0.55
C LEU A 25 -2.69 -13.70 0.18
N GLY A 26 -3.61 -12.98 -0.47
CA GLY A 26 -4.21 -11.75 0.05
C GLY A 26 -4.81 -11.89 1.45
N PRO A 27 -5.66 -12.89 1.72
CA PRO A 27 -6.22 -13.10 3.06
C PRO A 27 -5.15 -13.28 4.15
N THR A 28 -4.09 -14.04 3.85
CA THR A 28 -2.99 -14.28 4.80
C THR A 28 -2.17 -13.01 5.04
N ILE A 29 -1.89 -12.24 3.99
CA ILE A 29 -1.16 -10.95 4.09
C ILE A 29 -1.98 -9.95 4.92
N VAL A 30 -3.28 -9.82 4.66
CA VAL A 30 -4.17 -8.93 5.41
C VAL A 30 -4.26 -9.35 6.89
N SER A 31 -4.38 -10.65 7.17
CA SER A 31 -4.41 -11.17 8.54
C SER A 31 -3.10 -10.90 9.30
N SER A 32 -1.95 -11.08 8.63
CA SER A 32 -0.64 -10.74 9.19
C SER A 32 -0.53 -9.24 9.49
N ALA A 33 -0.95 -8.37 8.56
CA ALA A 33 -0.99 -6.92 8.78
C ALA A 33 -1.91 -6.50 9.93
N GLN A 34 -3.08 -7.13 10.07
CA GLN A 34 -4.00 -6.94 11.20
C GLN A 34 -3.36 -7.29 12.53
N HIS A 35 -2.63 -8.41 12.60
CA HIS A 35 -1.93 -8.82 13.82
C HIS A 35 -0.83 -7.84 14.22
N ILE A 36 -0.04 -7.37 13.26
CA ILE A 36 0.99 -6.34 13.49
C ILE A 36 0.34 -5.02 13.93
N HIS A 37 -0.77 -4.63 13.32
CA HIS A 37 -1.55 -3.46 13.72
C HIS A 37 -1.99 -3.54 15.19
N GLU A 38 -2.56 -4.67 15.64
CA GLU A 38 -2.96 -4.82 17.04
C GLU A 38 -1.78 -4.78 18.02
N LYS A 39 -0.64 -5.35 17.65
CA LYS A 39 0.58 -5.25 18.46
C LYS A 39 1.09 -3.82 18.56
N SER A 40 1.01 -3.05 17.48
CA SER A 40 1.54 -1.68 17.40
C SER A 40 0.90 -0.71 18.39
N LYS A 41 -0.31 -1.03 18.88
CA LYS A 41 -1.01 -0.25 19.92
C LYS A 41 -0.29 -0.22 21.27
N ARG A 42 0.67 -1.12 21.50
CA ARG A 42 1.38 -1.27 22.77
C ARG A 42 2.90 -1.13 22.65
N LEU A 43 3.45 -1.25 21.45
CA LEU A 43 4.89 -1.26 21.20
C LEU A 43 5.23 -0.76 19.78
N VAL A 44 6.41 -0.15 19.61
CA VAL A 44 6.95 0.18 18.29
C VAL A 44 7.23 -1.12 17.53
N ILE A 45 6.73 -1.21 16.31
CA ILE A 45 6.98 -2.33 15.40
C ILE A 45 8.28 -2.09 14.64
N GLY A 46 9.25 -2.99 14.78
CA GLY A 46 10.52 -2.91 14.08
C GLY A 46 11.31 -1.65 14.45
N ASP A 47 11.74 -0.89 13.45
CA ASP A 47 12.36 0.44 13.61
C ASP A 47 11.35 1.59 13.45
N GLY A 48 10.06 1.28 13.31
CA GLY A 48 8.99 2.25 13.04
C GLY A 48 8.86 2.68 11.58
N SER A 49 9.69 2.18 10.66
CA SER A 49 9.60 2.48 9.23
C SER A 49 8.54 1.64 8.51
N SER A 50 8.03 2.14 7.38
CA SER A 50 7.09 1.38 6.55
C SER A 50 7.73 0.16 5.87
N VAL A 51 9.04 0.18 5.66
CA VAL A 51 9.80 -0.97 5.14
C VAL A 51 9.86 -2.08 6.18
N SER A 52 10.18 -1.75 7.43
CA SER A 52 10.22 -2.72 8.53
C SER A 52 8.83 -3.30 8.82
N PHE A 53 7.79 -2.45 8.80
CA PHE A 53 6.40 -2.92 8.85
C PHE A 53 6.11 -3.96 7.75
N LEU A 54 6.42 -3.65 6.49
CA LEU A 54 6.15 -4.55 5.38
C LEU A 54 6.95 -5.85 5.50
N PHE A 55 8.24 -5.78 5.87
CA PHE A 55 9.07 -6.97 6.11
C PHE A 55 8.46 -7.88 7.19
N MET A 56 7.98 -7.33 8.30
CA MET A 56 7.36 -8.10 9.38
C MET A 56 6.03 -8.74 8.96
N VAL A 57 5.26 -8.09 8.09
CA VAL A 57 4.03 -8.69 7.55
C VAL A 57 4.33 -9.88 6.64
N LEU A 58 5.35 -9.76 5.78
CA LEU A 58 5.60 -10.70 4.69
C LEU A 58 6.55 -11.85 5.03
N SER A 59 7.55 -11.61 5.89
CA SER A 59 8.54 -12.62 6.27
C SER A 59 7.99 -13.96 6.77
N PRO A 60 6.85 -14.04 7.51
CA PRO A 60 6.30 -15.33 7.92
C PRO A 60 5.46 -16.03 6.85
N ILE A 61 5.23 -15.41 5.68
CA ILE A 61 4.31 -15.90 4.65
C ILE A 61 5.09 -16.60 3.54
N ASN A 62 4.93 -17.92 3.44
CA ASN A 62 5.51 -18.69 2.34
C ASN A 62 4.96 -18.20 0.99
N GLY A 63 5.86 -17.86 0.06
CA GLY A 63 5.52 -17.35 -1.25
C GLY A 63 5.41 -15.82 -1.36
N ALA A 64 5.50 -15.09 -0.26
CA ALA A 64 5.63 -13.63 -0.28
C ALA A 64 7.10 -13.22 -0.52
N SER A 65 7.31 -12.20 -1.36
CA SER A 65 8.65 -11.61 -1.55
C SER A 65 8.90 -10.53 -0.51
N THR A 66 10.05 -10.59 0.17
CA THR A 66 10.55 -9.52 1.06
C THR A 66 11.61 -8.64 0.38
N SER A 67 12.00 -8.97 -0.86
CA SER A 67 13.08 -8.32 -1.62
C SER A 67 12.58 -7.50 -2.80
N SER A 68 11.28 -7.50 -3.08
CA SER A 68 10.62 -6.71 -4.13
C SER A 68 9.17 -6.42 -3.76
N LEU A 69 8.58 -5.35 -4.32
CA LEU A 69 7.13 -5.10 -4.22
C LEU A 69 6.28 -5.99 -5.11
N GLY A 70 6.91 -6.85 -5.93
CA GLY A 70 6.22 -7.71 -6.88
C GLY A 70 5.73 -6.99 -8.14
N HIS A 71 4.57 -7.37 -8.66
CA HIS A 71 4.06 -6.91 -9.96
C HIS A 71 3.25 -5.62 -9.83
N LEU A 72 3.65 -4.57 -10.55
CA LEU A 72 2.90 -3.30 -10.59
C LEU A 72 1.56 -3.47 -11.31
N VAL A 73 0.46 -3.43 -10.56
CA VAL A 73 -0.93 -3.59 -11.02
C VAL A 73 -1.55 -2.25 -11.42
N TYR A 74 -1.32 -1.21 -10.62
CA TYR A 74 -1.91 0.11 -10.84
C TYR A 74 -0.87 1.20 -10.55
N ALA A 75 -0.90 2.27 -11.34
CA ALA A 75 -0.09 3.46 -11.08
C ALA A 75 -0.82 4.73 -11.56
N GLN A 76 -0.77 5.78 -10.74
CA GLN A 76 -1.20 7.11 -11.11
C GLN A 76 -0.27 8.19 -10.53
N THR A 77 -0.14 9.31 -11.23
CA THR A 77 0.52 10.52 -10.75
C THR A 77 -0.48 11.68 -10.82
N GLY A 78 -0.73 12.33 -9.68
CA GLY A 78 -1.88 13.22 -9.54
C GLY A 78 -3.16 12.49 -9.94
N ASN A 79 -4.01 13.12 -10.78
CA ASN A 79 -5.23 12.48 -11.27
C ASN A 79 -5.01 11.63 -12.56
N ALA A 80 -3.78 11.48 -13.05
CA ALA A 80 -3.49 10.79 -14.30
C ALA A 80 -3.11 9.33 -14.06
N VAL A 81 -3.96 8.40 -14.50
CA VAL A 81 -3.68 6.96 -14.46
C VAL A 81 -2.71 6.60 -15.58
N GLN A 82 -1.55 6.04 -15.21
CA GLN A 82 -0.50 5.62 -16.14
C GLN A 82 -0.56 4.13 -16.44
N LYS A 83 -1.03 3.33 -15.48
CA LYS A 83 -1.07 1.88 -15.59
C LYS A 83 -2.28 1.31 -14.85
N ARG A 84 -2.94 0.35 -15.48
CA ARG A 84 -4.00 -0.48 -14.91
C ARG A 84 -3.96 -1.86 -15.60
N LEU A 85 -3.22 -2.80 -15.01
CA LEU A 85 -3.10 -4.18 -15.51
C LEU A 85 -4.17 -5.12 -14.94
N GLY A 86 -4.75 -4.76 -13.79
CA GLY A 86 -5.76 -5.56 -13.11
C GLY A 86 -6.45 -4.75 -12.01
N ASP A 87 -7.31 -5.43 -11.27
CA ASP A 87 -8.01 -4.84 -10.14
C ASP A 87 -7.10 -4.71 -8.93
N ILE A 88 -7.34 -3.68 -8.13
CA ILE A 88 -6.69 -3.50 -6.83
C ILE A 88 -7.39 -4.42 -5.83
N MET A 89 -6.62 -5.28 -5.16
CA MET A 89 -7.14 -6.35 -4.32
C MET A 89 -6.62 -6.23 -2.87
N PRO A 90 -7.35 -6.75 -1.86
CA PRO A 90 -6.83 -6.90 -0.52
C PRO A 90 -5.56 -7.75 -0.48
N GLY A 91 -4.55 -7.28 0.26
CA GLY A 91 -3.21 -7.87 0.33
C GLY A 91 -2.19 -7.28 -0.64
N ASP A 92 -2.63 -6.50 -1.64
CA ASP A 92 -1.71 -5.71 -2.46
C ASP A 92 -1.00 -4.63 -1.63
N ILE A 93 0.14 -4.15 -2.12
CA ILE A 93 0.93 -3.10 -1.49
C ILE A 93 0.72 -1.78 -2.17
N ILE A 94 0.34 -0.79 -1.37
CA ILE A 94 0.31 0.60 -1.78
C ILE A 94 1.67 1.23 -1.49
N ALA A 95 2.22 1.95 -2.47
CA ALA A 95 3.40 2.78 -2.32
C ALA A 95 3.07 4.23 -2.72
N LEU A 96 3.28 5.16 -1.79
CA LEU A 96 2.96 6.58 -1.93
C LEU A 96 4.26 7.40 -1.95
N TYR A 97 4.58 7.97 -3.11
CA TYR A 97 5.76 8.79 -3.35
C TYR A 97 5.36 10.26 -3.41
N GLU A 98 5.75 11.05 -2.40
CA GLU A 98 5.37 12.46 -2.23
C GLU A 98 3.86 12.70 -2.46
N ALA A 99 3.02 11.73 -2.08
CA ALA A 99 1.62 11.73 -2.45
C ALA A 99 0.88 12.80 -1.65
N ARG A 100 0.14 13.67 -2.34
CA ARG A 100 -0.62 14.77 -1.74
C ARG A 100 -2.09 14.60 -2.08
N PHE A 101 -2.88 14.23 -1.09
CA PHE A 101 -4.33 14.10 -1.21
C PHE A 101 -5.01 15.36 -0.72
N LYS A 102 -5.95 15.88 -1.50
CA LYS A 102 -6.82 16.98 -1.12
C LYS A 102 -8.24 16.67 -1.54
N GLY A 103 -9.15 16.73 -0.58
CA GLY A 103 -10.56 16.44 -0.81
C GLY A 103 -11.42 16.97 0.32
N HIS A 104 -12.67 16.55 0.36
CA HIS A 104 -13.63 16.94 1.39
C HIS A 104 -14.16 15.70 2.14
N LYS A 105 -14.26 15.79 3.47
CA LYS A 105 -14.89 14.81 4.34
C LYS A 105 -16.40 15.10 4.45
N GLY A 106 -17.20 14.04 4.44
CA GLY A 106 -18.67 14.11 4.56
C GLY A 106 -19.40 14.38 3.24
N GLY A 107 -20.65 13.95 3.13
CA GLY A 107 -21.47 14.09 1.90
C GLY A 107 -21.83 15.53 1.53
N LEU A 108 -21.66 16.48 2.44
CA LEU A 108 -21.94 17.91 2.23
C LEU A 108 -20.69 18.74 1.87
N GLY A 109 -19.51 18.13 1.78
CA GLY A 109 -18.29 18.83 1.33
C GLY A 109 -17.69 19.86 2.29
N LEU A 110 -18.21 20.00 3.51
CA LEU A 110 -17.85 21.14 4.39
C LEU A 110 -16.46 21.03 5.04
N ASN A 111 -15.90 19.82 5.17
CA ASN A 111 -14.64 19.61 5.89
C ASN A 111 -13.53 19.24 4.93
N ALA A 112 -12.86 20.24 4.36
CA ALA A 112 -11.67 20.02 3.53
C ALA A 112 -10.57 19.30 4.33
N TYR A 113 -9.84 18.42 3.67
CA TYR A 113 -8.65 17.78 4.24
C TYR A 113 -7.49 17.83 3.26
N SER A 114 -6.28 17.83 3.82
CA SER A 114 -5.03 17.68 3.09
C SER A 114 -4.19 16.64 3.81
N LEU A 115 -3.68 15.66 3.08
CA LEU A 115 -2.82 14.59 3.59
C LEU A 115 -1.60 14.49 2.68
N SER A 116 -0.41 14.41 3.28
CA SER A 116 0.83 14.13 2.56
C SER A 116 1.41 12.82 3.07
N CYS A 117 1.92 11.97 2.17
CA CYS A 117 2.46 10.66 2.51
C CYS A 117 3.75 10.38 1.75
N GLY A 118 4.77 9.89 2.47
CA GLY A 118 6.07 9.54 1.93
C GLY A 118 6.85 10.74 1.38
N THR A 119 8.07 10.46 0.96
CA THR A 119 8.96 11.39 0.25
C THR A 119 9.28 10.82 -1.13
N LYS A 120 10.19 11.46 -1.86
CA LYS A 120 10.64 10.99 -3.17
C LYS A 120 11.56 9.79 -3.03
N GLU A 121 12.44 9.83 -2.02
CA GLU A 121 13.44 8.81 -1.73
C GLU A 121 12.85 7.65 -0.90
N GLU A 122 11.95 7.97 0.03
CA GLU A 122 11.35 7.02 0.96
C GLU A 122 9.81 7.06 0.83
N PRO A 123 9.22 6.21 -0.04
CA PRO A 123 7.77 6.13 -0.14
C PRO A 123 7.17 5.58 1.14
N MET A 124 5.96 6.05 1.47
CA MET A 124 5.16 5.37 2.48
C MET A 124 4.59 4.08 1.87
N LEU A 125 4.85 2.96 2.53
CA LEU A 125 4.37 1.64 2.15
C LEU A 125 3.25 1.17 3.08
N GLY A 126 2.26 0.47 2.53
CA GLY A 126 1.17 -0.11 3.29
C GLY A 126 0.53 -1.32 2.64
N VAL A 127 -0.22 -2.09 3.41
CA VAL A 127 -0.95 -3.28 2.96
C VAL A 127 -2.41 -2.90 2.76
N ILE A 128 -2.93 -3.08 1.56
CA ILE A 128 -4.33 -2.81 1.24
C ILE A 128 -5.21 -3.83 1.98
N SER A 129 -6.15 -3.33 2.77
CA SER A 129 -7.15 -4.15 3.45
C SER A 129 -8.48 -4.19 2.70
N GLU A 130 -8.79 -3.14 1.96
CA GLU A 130 -10.05 -3.01 1.22
C GLU A 130 -9.89 -2.03 0.06
N PHE A 131 -10.61 -2.30 -1.05
CA PHE A 131 -10.80 -1.37 -2.14
C PHE A 131 -12.29 -1.18 -2.44
N GLU A 132 -12.82 0.02 -2.13
CA GLU A 132 -14.19 0.39 -2.42
C GLU A 132 -14.30 0.92 -3.85
N VAL A 133 -14.50 0.01 -4.83
CA VAL A 133 -14.52 0.32 -6.27
C VAL A 133 -15.42 1.51 -6.61
N LYS A 134 -16.65 1.55 -6.08
CA LYS A 134 -17.62 2.64 -6.34
C LYS A 134 -17.15 4.02 -5.87
N LYS A 135 -16.30 4.08 -4.85
CA LYS A 135 -15.77 5.33 -4.29
C LYS A 135 -14.33 5.59 -4.73
N ASN A 136 -13.78 4.71 -5.57
CA ASN A 136 -12.39 4.71 -5.98
C ASN A 136 -11.44 4.90 -4.79
N LYS A 137 -11.65 4.13 -3.71
CA LYS A 137 -11.03 4.39 -2.39
C LYS A 137 -10.34 3.15 -1.83
N ILE A 138 -9.07 3.29 -1.51
CA ILE A 138 -8.25 2.27 -0.83
C ILE A 138 -8.32 2.49 0.68
N LYS A 139 -8.43 1.41 1.45
CA LYS A 139 -8.09 1.38 2.88
C LYS A 139 -6.87 0.51 3.07
N ALA A 140 -5.88 0.97 3.83
CA ALA A 140 -4.62 0.24 4.00
C ALA A 140 -4.10 0.29 5.43
N PHE A 141 -3.40 -0.75 5.86
CA PHE A 141 -2.54 -0.71 7.04
C PHE A 141 -1.24 0.00 6.68
N SER A 142 -0.86 1.03 7.42
CA SER A 142 0.41 1.73 7.22
C SER A 142 0.91 2.41 8.48
N VAL A 143 2.21 2.67 8.54
CA VAL A 143 2.80 3.48 9.62
C VAL A 143 2.13 4.86 9.68
N ASN A 144 1.78 5.29 10.88
CA ASN A 144 1.25 6.62 11.16
C ASN A 144 2.18 7.71 10.61
N GLN A 145 1.61 8.65 9.84
CA GLN A 145 2.36 9.72 9.16
C GLN A 145 2.28 11.07 9.91
N HIS A 146 1.69 11.10 11.11
CA HIS A 146 1.55 12.32 11.89
C HIS A 146 2.88 12.68 12.57
N PRO A 147 3.39 13.90 12.37
CA PRO A 147 4.57 14.37 13.07
C PRO A 147 4.40 14.23 14.58
N ASN A 148 5.49 13.91 15.29
CA ASN A 148 5.54 13.83 16.75
C ASN A 148 4.55 12.81 17.37
N THR A 149 4.09 11.83 16.59
CA THR A 149 3.26 10.73 17.07
C THR A 149 4.10 9.46 17.18
N TYR A 150 3.77 8.60 18.13
CA TYR A 150 4.42 7.29 18.28
C TYR A 150 4.23 6.48 16.97
N PRO A 151 5.26 5.76 16.48
CA PRO A 151 5.17 4.99 15.25
C PRO A 151 4.28 3.74 15.44
N THR A 152 2.98 3.96 15.40
CA THR A 152 1.93 2.93 15.36
C THR A 152 1.56 2.62 13.92
N ILE A 153 0.86 1.51 13.72
CA ILE A 153 0.19 1.22 12.45
C ILE A 153 -1.23 1.75 12.56
N ASP A 154 -1.69 2.46 11.52
CA ASP A 154 -3.06 2.95 11.37
C ASP A 154 -3.76 2.28 10.20
N THR A 155 -5.04 2.63 9.99
CA THR A 155 -5.85 2.19 8.84
C THR A 155 -6.38 3.35 7.97
N PRO A 156 -5.51 4.21 7.41
CA PRO A 156 -5.93 5.34 6.60
C PRO A 156 -6.70 4.92 5.33
N SER A 157 -7.52 5.85 4.83
CA SER A 157 -8.22 5.72 3.57
C SER A 157 -7.75 6.75 2.55
N TYR A 158 -7.52 6.30 1.32
CA TYR A 158 -7.04 7.10 0.20
C TYR A 158 -8.05 7.04 -0.93
N LYS A 159 -8.76 8.14 -1.20
CA LYS A 159 -9.54 8.28 -2.42
C LYS A 159 -8.59 8.61 -3.56
N LEU A 160 -8.59 7.79 -4.60
CA LEU A 160 -7.66 7.93 -5.73
C LEU A 160 -7.91 9.25 -6.47
N ASP A 161 -9.17 9.69 -6.57
CA ASP A 161 -9.55 10.96 -7.21
C ASP A 161 -9.12 12.20 -6.42
N ASP A 162 -8.77 12.04 -5.13
CA ASP A 162 -8.29 13.12 -4.28
C ASP A 162 -6.76 13.31 -4.41
N LEU A 163 -6.04 12.48 -5.18
CA LEU A 163 -4.59 12.61 -5.39
C LEU A 163 -4.29 13.81 -6.30
N LYS A 164 -3.79 14.91 -5.72
CA LYS A 164 -3.47 16.15 -6.45
C LYS A 164 -1.98 16.32 -6.75
N GLY A 165 -1.12 15.51 -6.17
CA GLY A 165 0.33 15.52 -6.43
C GLY A 165 1.01 14.25 -5.96
N GLY A 166 2.24 14.03 -6.44
CA GLY A 166 2.97 12.80 -6.18
C GLY A 166 2.44 11.60 -6.97
N THR A 167 2.92 10.42 -6.61
CA THR A 167 2.61 9.15 -7.30
C THR A 167 2.09 8.11 -6.32
N LEU A 168 1.04 7.40 -6.71
CA LEU A 168 0.53 6.21 -6.04
C LEU A 168 0.76 5.02 -6.95
N LYS A 169 1.37 3.97 -6.41
CA LYS A 169 1.53 2.67 -7.06
C LYS A 169 0.87 1.59 -6.21
N VAL A 170 0.29 0.60 -6.87
CA VAL A 170 -0.18 -0.64 -6.24
C VAL A 170 0.50 -1.82 -6.90
N SER A 171 1.14 -2.65 -6.09
CA SER A 171 1.82 -3.86 -6.53
C SER A 171 1.30 -5.09 -5.80
N ASN A 172 1.11 -6.18 -6.53
CA ASN A 172 0.80 -7.47 -5.93
C ASN A 172 2.11 -8.13 -5.47
N ILE A 173 2.20 -8.51 -4.19
CA ILE A 173 3.38 -9.18 -3.65
C ILE A 173 3.41 -10.60 -4.19
N CYS A 174 4.25 -10.80 -5.19
CA CYS A 174 4.68 -12.14 -5.54
C CYS A 174 6.05 -12.08 -6.18
N SER A 175 6.97 -12.88 -5.66
CA SER A 175 8.01 -13.47 -6.51
C SER A 175 7.43 -14.78 -7.02
N ILE A 176 7.46 -15.00 -8.33
CA ILE A 176 7.48 -16.38 -8.83
C ILE A 176 8.83 -16.94 -8.38
N VAL A 177 8.91 -17.50 -7.18
CA VAL A 177 10.00 -18.40 -6.86
C VAL A 177 9.64 -19.69 -7.60
N ARG A 178 10.37 -19.97 -8.68
CA ARG A 178 10.37 -21.29 -9.31
C ARG A 178 11.01 -22.29 -8.36
#